data_AF-A0A3D1QXN3-F1
#
_entry.id   AF-A0A3D1QXN3-F1
#
_cell.length_a   1.000
_cell.length_b   1.000
_cell.length_c   1.000
_cell.angle_alpha   90.00
_cell.angle_beta   90.00
_cell.angle_gamma   90.00
#
_symmetry.space_group_name_H-M   'P 1'
#
loop_
_entity.id
_entity.type
_entity.pdbx_description
1 polymer ?
#
loop_
_entity_poly.entity_id
_entity_poly.type
_entity_poly.pdbx_seq_one_letter_code
_entity_poly.pdbx_strand_id
1 'polypeptide(L)' 'MRESDRGLEPDPTSLRQLAQMRMPFGKYQGRLLVDLPEPYV' A
#
# COMPACT_ATOMS: atom_id res chain seq x y z
N MET A 1 6.33 -20.01 23.87
CA MET A 1 6.46 -18.60 24.31
C MET A 1 6.01 -17.71 23.17
N ARG A 2 4.92 -16.97 23.37
CA ARG A 2 4.33 -16.03 22.42
C ARG A 2 4.62 -14.64 22.96
N GLU A 3 5.58 -13.93 22.38
CA GLU A 3 5.88 -12.55 22.76
C GLU A 3 5.84 -11.67 21.51
N SER A 4 4.83 -10.80 21.49
CA SER A 4 4.92 -9.44 20.96
C SER A 4 4.95 -9.25 19.44
N ASP A 5 3.84 -9.56 18.76
CA ASP A 5 3.44 -8.85 17.53
C ASP A 5 2.17 -8.03 17.81
N ARG A 6 2.23 -7.17 18.83
CA ARG A 6 1.17 -6.21 19.16
C ARG A 6 1.71 -4.82 18.92
N GLY A 7 1.44 -4.27 17.73
CA GLY A 7 1.75 -2.86 17.45
C GLY A 7 1.92 -2.50 15.98
N LEU A 8 1.88 -3.46 15.05
CA LEU A 8 2.04 -3.19 13.62
C LEU A 8 0.74 -3.45 12.87
N GLU A 9 -0.38 -2.92 13.35
CA GLU A 9 -1.57 -2.80 12.52
C GLU A 9 -1.35 -1.57 11.63
N PRO A 10 -0.99 -1.72 10.35
CA PRO A 10 -0.85 -0.57 9.46
C PRO A 10 -2.20 0.12 9.35
N ASP A 11 -2.22 1.44 9.56
CA ASP A 11 -3.43 2.22 9.38
C ASP A 11 -3.99 1.98 7.96
N PRO A 12 -5.24 1.52 7.83
CA PRO A 12 -5.83 1.20 6.53
C PRO A 12 -5.81 2.39 5.57
N THR A 13 -5.88 3.61 6.09
CA THR A 13 -5.84 4.84 5.29
C THR A 13 -4.46 5.07 4.68
N SER A 14 -3.41 4.78 5.42
CA SER A 14 -2.02 4.84 4.97
C SER A 14 -1.73 3.80 3.89
N LEU A 15 -2.27 2.58 4.03
CA LEU A 15 -2.17 1.54 2.99
C LEU A 15 -2.89 1.92 1.70
N ARG A 16 -4.09 2.52 1.81
CA ARG A 16 -4.85 2.99 0.64
C ARG A 16 -4.12 4.10 -0.10
N GLN A 17 -3.52 5.05 0.63
CA GLN A 17 -2.71 6.10 0.02
C GLN A 17 -1.53 5.50 -0.75
N LEU A 18 -0.81 4.55 -0.15
CA LEU A 18 0.32 3.88 -0.81
C LEU A 18 -0.09 3.13 -2.09
N ALA A 19 -1.25 2.46 -2.07
CA ALA A 19 -1.78 1.76 -3.24
C ALA A 19 -2.13 2.72 -4.39
N GLN A 20 -2.59 3.94 -4.07
CA GLN A 20 -2.98 4.97 -5.05
C GLN A 20 -1.82 5.88 -5.49
N MET A 21 -0.69 5.82 -4.79
CA MET A 21 0.49 6.60 -5.12
C MET A 21 1.06 6.18 -6.49
N ARG A 22 1.49 7.17 -7.26
CA ARG A 22 2.15 6.97 -8.55
C ARG A 22 3.66 6.97 -8.36
N MET A 23 4.35 6.17 -9.17
CA MET A 23 5.81 6.14 -9.18
C MET A 23 6.36 7.54 -9.52
N PRO A 24 7.18 8.14 -8.62
CA PRO A 24 7.62 9.51 -8.80
C PRO A 24 8.77 9.66 -9.80
N PHE A 25 9.56 8.60 -10.05
CA PHE A 25 10.76 8.65 -10.88
C PHE A 25 10.98 7.35 -11.68
N GLY A 26 11.86 7.42 -12.69
CA GLY A 26 12.33 6.26 -13.47
C GLY A 26 11.42 5.88 -14.64
N LYS A 27 11.72 4.75 -15.29
CA LYS A 27 11.02 4.27 -16.51
C LYS A 27 9.50 4.10 -16.33
N TYR A 28 9.04 3.94 -15.09
CA TYR A 28 7.62 3.73 -14.74
C TYR A 28 6.96 4.95 -14.11
N GLN A 29 7.58 6.14 -14.22
CA GLN A 29 7.03 7.38 -13.71
C GLN A 29 5.58 7.57 -14.19
N GLY A 30 4.68 7.90 -13.25
CA GLY A 30 3.25 8.11 -13.53
C GLY A 30 2.39 6.85 -13.56
N ARG A 31 2.96 5.64 -13.45
CA ARG A 31 2.21 4.39 -13.25
C ARG A 31 1.86 4.21 -11.77
N LEU A 32 0.73 3.56 -11.49
CA LEU A 32 0.33 3.21 -10.12
C LEU A 32 1.35 2.25 -9.50
N LEU A 33 1.60 2.39 -8.21
CA LEU A 33 2.46 1.48 -7.44
C LEU A 33 1.82 0.09 -7.28
N VAL A 34 0.50 0.06 -7.18
CA VAL A 34 -0.29 -1.16 -7.02
C VAL A 34 -1.48 -1.07 -7.97
N ASP A 35 -1.50 -1.90 -9.00
CA ASP A 35 -2.66 -2.07 -9.86
C ASP A 35 -3.61 -3.08 -9.19
N LEU A 36 -4.40 -2.61 -8.20
CA LEU A 36 -5.37 -3.46 -7.53
C LEU A 36 -6.56 -3.68 -8.50
N PRO A 37 -6.87 -4.93 -8.92
CA PRO A 37 -8.05 -5.18 -9.74
C PRO A 37 -9.31 -4.90 -8.90
N GLU A 38 -10.22 -4.07 -9.40
CA GLU A 38 -11.56 -3.93 -8.81
C GLU A 38 -12.24 -5.30 -8.88
N PRO A 39 -12.56 -5.95 -7.73
CA PRO A 39 -13.85 -5.77 -7.08
C PRO A 39 -13.86 -6.08 -5.56
N TYR A 40 -12.84 -5.66 -4.80
CA TYR A 40 -12.87 -5.77 -3.33
C TYR A 40 -13.03 -4.41 -2.65
N VAL A 41 -14.10 -3.71 -3.04
CA VAL A 41 -14.70 -2.62 -2.27
C VAL A 41 -15.68 -3.21 -1.27
#